data_AF-A0A969XY33-F1
#
_entry.id   AF-A0A969XY33-F1
#
_cell.length_a   1.000
_cell.length_b   1.000
_cell.length_c   1.000
_cell.angle_alpha   90.00
_cell.angle_beta   90.00
_cell.angle_gamma   90.00
#
_symmetry.space_group_name_H-M   'P 1'
#
loop_
_entity.id
_entity.type
_entity.pdbx_description
1 polymer ?
#
loop_
_entity_poly.entity_id
_entity_poly.type
_entity_poly.pdbx_seq_one_letter_code
_entity_poly.pdbx_strand_id
1 'polypeptide(L)'
;MKKLTLTLLVLFVAGTAMADTKPLGPMNLYIDELGVGQIVNDGTVPFTFDGYSVASDSGALVNASWKTIGSQAMTPGFTERTGQPPIDLGSGDLRAASWSKMSNTPLLISEAHLEITATLQPGDFINLGAAFPGGTAEDLTFTYVNSATLESYEGLVIPEPATMSLLALGGLALIRRRR
;
A
#
# COMPACT_ATOMS: atom_id res chain seq x y z
N MET A 1 -40.38 55.07 -20.52
CA MET A 1 -39.11 54.42 -20.10
C MET A 1 -39.46 53.23 -19.21
N LYS A 2 -39.51 52.01 -19.76
CA LYS A 2 -39.82 50.77 -19.02
C LYS A 2 -38.51 50.16 -18.50
N LYS A 3 -38.37 49.98 -17.19
CA LYS A 3 -37.23 49.27 -16.58
C LYS A 3 -37.53 47.77 -16.65
N LEU A 4 -36.69 47.01 -17.36
CA LEU A 4 -36.65 45.55 -17.28
C LEU A 4 -35.81 45.16 -16.06
N THR A 5 -36.38 44.40 -15.14
CA THR A 5 -35.66 43.78 -14.03
C THR A 5 -35.33 42.34 -14.45
N LEU A 6 -34.04 42.03 -14.60
CA LEU A 6 -33.55 40.70 -14.95
C LEU A 6 -33.32 39.92 -13.65
N THR A 7 -34.15 38.90 -13.38
CA THR A 7 -33.95 37.99 -12.26
C THR A 7 -33.03 36.85 -12.70
N LEU A 8 -31.80 36.85 -12.20
CA LEU A 8 -30.82 35.79 -12.39
C LEU A 8 -31.16 34.61 -11.46
N LEU A 9 -31.69 33.52 -12.03
CA LEU A 9 -31.87 32.25 -11.33
C LEU A 9 -30.54 31.50 -11.35
N VAL A 10 -29.81 31.50 -10.24
CA VAL A 10 -28.61 30.67 -10.07
C VAL A 10 -29.05 29.28 -9.63
N LEU A 11 -29.00 28.33 -10.55
CA LEU A 11 -29.22 26.92 -10.26
C LEU A 11 -27.92 26.34 -9.67
N PHE A 12 -27.86 26.18 -8.35
CA PHE A 12 -26.81 25.38 -7.72
C PHE A 12 -27.11 23.91 -7.97
N VAL A 13 -26.48 23.32 -9.00
CA VAL A 13 -26.36 21.87 -9.09
C VAL A 13 -25.29 21.45 -8.08
N ALA A 14 -25.73 21.11 -6.88
CA ALA A 14 -24.90 20.38 -5.93
C ALA A 14 -24.70 18.96 -6.49
N GLY A 15 -23.70 18.80 -7.36
CA GLY A 15 -23.18 17.49 -7.70
C GLY A 15 -22.52 16.95 -6.44
N THR A 16 -23.20 16.04 -5.74
CA THR A 16 -22.52 15.16 -4.78
C THR A 16 -21.52 14.35 -5.60
N ALA A 17 -20.23 14.63 -5.47
CA ALA A 17 -19.19 13.75 -5.94
C ALA A 17 -19.44 12.39 -5.28
N MET A 18 -19.90 11.40 -6.05
CA MET A 18 -19.81 10.03 -5.62
C MET A 18 -18.33 9.77 -5.44
N ALA A 19 -17.90 9.46 -4.22
CA ALA A 19 -16.56 8.95 -4.00
C ALA A 19 -16.43 7.70 -4.88
N ASP A 20 -15.65 7.82 -5.95
CA ASP A 20 -15.37 6.70 -6.84
C ASP A 20 -14.48 5.75 -6.06
N THR A 21 -15.10 4.80 -5.37
CA THR A 21 -14.40 3.77 -4.61
C THR A 21 -13.64 2.92 -5.61
N LYS A 22 -12.30 2.97 -5.55
CA LYS A 22 -11.44 2.16 -6.41
C LYS A 22 -11.83 0.68 -6.27
N PRO A 23 -11.81 -0.11 -7.35
CA PRO A 23 -12.06 -1.53 -7.25
C PRO A 23 -11.02 -2.19 -6.33
N LEU A 24 -11.46 -3.16 -5.54
CA LEU A 24 -10.54 -4.02 -4.81
C LEU A 24 -9.77 -4.89 -5.79
N GLY A 25 -8.45 -4.91 -5.68
CA GLY A 25 -7.59 -5.76 -6.50
C GLY A 25 -6.87 -6.85 -5.68
N PRO A 26 -5.95 -7.61 -6.31
CA PRO A 26 -5.33 -8.78 -5.71
C PRO A 26 -4.17 -8.49 -4.74
N MET A 27 -3.61 -7.27 -4.74
CA MET A 27 -2.53 -6.93 -3.81
C MET A 27 -3.09 -6.36 -2.50
N ASN A 28 -2.57 -6.82 -1.37
CA ASN A 28 -2.94 -6.38 -0.02
C ASN A 28 -1.71 -5.96 0.79
N LEU A 29 -1.91 -5.13 1.81
CA LEU A 29 -0.87 -4.70 2.75
C LEU A 29 -1.05 -5.42 4.08
N TYR A 30 -0.11 -6.29 4.45
CA TYR A 30 -0.04 -6.93 5.75
C TYR A 30 0.83 -6.13 6.70
N ILE A 31 0.41 -5.97 7.96
CA ILE A 31 1.17 -5.22 8.97
C ILE A 31 1.31 -6.08 10.22
N ASP A 32 2.55 -6.33 10.65
CA ASP A 32 2.83 -7.09 11.87
C ASP A 32 2.74 -6.22 13.14
N GLU A 33 2.92 -6.85 14.30
CA GLU A 33 2.88 -6.16 15.60
C GLU A 33 4.02 -5.14 15.80
N LEU A 34 5.11 -5.29 15.05
CA LEU A 34 6.27 -4.39 15.07
C LEU A 34 6.12 -3.24 14.06
N GLY A 35 5.00 -3.19 13.33
CA GLY A 35 4.73 -2.18 12.31
C GLY A 35 5.41 -2.45 10.98
N VAL A 36 5.96 -3.65 10.78
CA VAL A 36 6.56 -4.07 9.50
C VAL A 36 5.45 -4.35 8.52
N GLY A 37 5.42 -3.60 7.42
CA GLY A 37 4.46 -3.80 6.34
C GLY A 37 4.98 -4.67 5.21
N GLN A 38 4.10 -5.46 4.62
CA GLN A 38 4.37 -6.27 3.44
C GLN A 38 3.26 -6.11 2.42
N ILE A 39 3.57 -5.66 1.21
CA ILE A 39 2.63 -5.77 0.08
C ILE A 39 2.71 -7.20 -0.43
N VAL A 40 1.60 -7.89 -0.53
CA VAL A 40 1.52 -9.29 -0.98
C VAL A 40 0.56 -9.38 -2.15
N ASN A 41 0.91 -10.15 -3.19
CA ASN A 41 -0.03 -10.55 -4.23
C ASN A 41 -0.82 -11.78 -3.76
N ASP A 42 -2.00 -11.59 -3.19
CA ASP A 42 -2.91 -12.68 -2.79
C ASP A 42 -3.76 -13.21 -3.95
N GLY A 43 -3.58 -12.66 -5.15
CA GLY A 43 -4.21 -13.12 -6.37
C GLY A 43 -3.71 -14.50 -6.80
N THR A 44 -4.36 -15.07 -7.82
CA THR A 44 -4.00 -16.37 -8.40
C THR A 44 -3.15 -16.26 -9.66
N VAL A 45 -2.87 -15.03 -10.11
CA VAL A 45 -2.08 -14.72 -11.29
C VAL A 45 -1.00 -13.67 -10.97
N PRO A 46 0.09 -13.62 -11.75
CA PRO A 46 1.09 -12.56 -11.58
C PRO A 46 0.45 -11.18 -11.74
N PHE A 47 0.86 -10.24 -10.90
CA PHE A 47 0.39 -8.85 -10.97
C PHE A 47 1.55 -7.92 -11.27
N THR A 48 1.36 -7.07 -12.27
CA THR A 48 2.36 -6.11 -12.75
C THR A 48 1.90 -4.70 -12.44
N PHE A 49 2.71 -3.96 -11.69
CA PHE A 49 2.39 -2.62 -11.19
C PHE A 49 3.58 -1.67 -11.31
N ASP A 50 3.28 -0.38 -11.44
CA ASP A 50 4.27 0.69 -11.64
C ASP A 50 4.14 1.80 -10.59
N GLY A 51 3.21 1.67 -9.64
CA GLY A 51 3.04 2.63 -8.57
C GLY A 51 2.24 2.09 -7.41
N TYR A 52 2.57 2.57 -6.22
CA TYR A 52 1.79 2.32 -5.02
C TYR A 52 1.85 3.50 -4.04
N SER A 53 0.85 3.58 -3.19
CA SER A 53 0.78 4.54 -2.10
C SER A 53 0.12 3.95 -0.87
N VAL A 54 0.58 4.37 0.30
CA VAL A 54 -0.12 4.15 1.57
C VAL A 54 -0.37 5.50 2.23
N ALA A 55 -1.64 5.82 2.43
CA ALA A 55 -2.08 7.01 3.15
C ALA A 55 -2.43 6.66 4.60
N SER A 56 -2.26 7.62 5.51
CA SER A 56 -2.70 7.58 6.91
C SER A 56 -3.50 8.84 7.20
N ASP A 57 -4.75 8.69 7.64
CA ASP A 57 -5.60 9.84 7.95
C ASP A 57 -5.11 10.58 9.21
N SER A 58 -4.55 9.84 10.16
CA SER A 58 -4.01 10.38 11.41
C SER A 58 -2.57 10.91 11.31
N GLY A 59 -1.86 10.62 10.23
CA GLY A 59 -0.45 10.99 10.06
C GLY A 59 0.52 10.14 10.89
N ALA A 60 0.20 8.86 11.09
CA ALA A 60 0.94 7.95 11.95
C ALA A 60 2.08 7.18 11.26
N LEU A 61 2.35 7.43 9.97
CA LEU A 61 3.42 6.72 9.27
C LEU A 61 4.79 7.11 9.83
N VAL A 62 5.57 6.10 10.22
CA VAL A 62 6.98 6.24 10.60
C VAL A 62 7.83 6.23 9.33
N ASN A 63 7.65 7.25 8.49
CA ASN A 63 8.17 7.30 7.13
C ASN A 63 9.72 7.23 7.03
N ALA A 64 10.44 7.51 8.13
CA ALA A 64 11.89 7.28 8.24
C ALA A 64 12.29 5.79 8.27
N SER A 65 11.39 4.90 8.72
CA SER A 65 11.58 3.45 8.79
C SER A 65 11.11 2.72 7.53
N TRP A 66 10.56 3.46 6.55
CA TRP A 66 10.06 2.92 5.30
C TRP A 66 11.20 2.45 4.39
N LYS A 67 11.12 1.20 3.97
CA LYS A 67 11.98 0.58 2.96
C LYS A 67 11.33 0.68 1.60
N THR A 68 12.00 1.42 0.71
CA THR A 68 11.50 1.69 -0.63
C THR A 68 11.89 0.57 -1.59
N ILE A 69 11.07 0.27 -2.60
CA ILE A 69 11.38 -0.71 -3.66
C ILE A 69 12.69 -0.31 -4.34
N GLY A 70 12.85 0.98 -4.66
CA GLY A 70 14.08 1.48 -5.29
C GLY A 70 15.34 1.22 -4.45
N SER A 71 15.29 1.42 -3.13
CA SER A 71 16.45 1.17 -2.25
C SER A 71 16.80 -0.32 -2.17
N GLN A 72 15.79 -1.17 -2.23
CA GLN A 72 15.91 -2.61 -2.08
C GLN A 72 16.45 -3.27 -3.36
N ALA A 73 16.03 -2.76 -4.52
CA ALA A 73 16.44 -3.25 -5.83
C ALA A 73 17.91 -2.96 -6.19
N MET A 74 18.52 -1.94 -5.58
CA MET A 74 19.92 -1.56 -5.82
C MET A 74 20.94 -2.48 -5.13
N THR A 75 20.51 -3.51 -4.38
CA THR A 75 21.46 -4.34 -3.64
C THR A 75 21.68 -5.72 -4.28
N PRO A 76 22.94 -6.11 -4.59
CA PRO A 76 23.27 -7.49 -4.96
C PRO A 76 22.81 -8.48 -3.89
N GLY A 77 22.29 -9.65 -4.29
CA GLY A 77 21.83 -10.69 -3.36
C GLY A 77 20.48 -10.39 -2.67
N PHE A 78 19.62 -9.61 -3.33
CA PHE A 78 18.28 -9.21 -2.84
C PHE A 78 17.53 -10.38 -2.18
N THR A 79 17.37 -11.49 -2.90
CA THR A 79 16.67 -12.68 -2.41
C THR A 79 17.32 -13.34 -1.19
N GLU A 80 18.66 -13.39 -1.13
CA GLU A 80 19.39 -14.03 -0.03
C GLU A 80 19.34 -13.23 1.29
N ARG A 81 19.17 -11.89 1.22
CA ARG A 81 19.22 -11.04 2.42
C ARG A 81 17.86 -10.60 2.94
N THR A 82 16.88 -10.39 2.05
CA THR A 82 15.55 -9.91 2.47
C THR A 82 14.54 -11.05 2.64
N GLY A 83 14.89 -12.28 2.21
CA GLY A 83 13.96 -13.41 2.16
C GLY A 83 12.86 -13.22 1.12
N GLN A 84 12.96 -12.18 0.28
CA GLN A 84 11.96 -11.87 -0.74
C GLN A 84 12.24 -12.65 -2.03
N PRO A 85 11.21 -13.13 -2.72
CA PRO A 85 11.36 -13.66 -4.07
C PRO A 85 11.97 -12.59 -5.00
N PRO A 86 12.77 -12.99 -6.01
CA PRO A 86 13.28 -12.04 -7.00
C PRO A 86 12.13 -11.25 -7.61
N ILE A 87 12.14 -9.92 -7.45
CA ILE A 87 11.22 -9.06 -8.21
C ILE A 87 11.83 -8.95 -9.61
N ASP A 88 11.12 -9.42 -10.63
CA ASP A 88 11.51 -9.17 -12.01
C ASP A 88 11.24 -7.69 -12.32
N LEU A 89 12.33 -6.93 -12.39
CA LEU A 89 12.33 -5.51 -12.73
C LEU A 89 12.64 -5.30 -14.22
N GLY A 90 12.44 -6.32 -15.06
CA GLY A 90 12.84 -6.34 -16.46
C GLY A 90 14.34 -6.63 -16.62
N SER A 91 14.68 -7.53 -17.53
CA SER A 91 16.05 -8.00 -17.72
C SER A 91 17.02 -6.87 -18.11
N GLY A 92 17.96 -6.55 -17.22
CA GLY A 92 19.30 -6.06 -17.61
C GLY A 92 19.59 -4.57 -17.58
N ASP A 93 18.88 -3.72 -16.82
CA ASP A 93 19.21 -2.29 -16.78
C ASP A 93 19.24 -1.72 -15.35
N LEU A 94 20.15 -0.76 -15.10
CA LEU A 94 20.34 -0.01 -13.85
C LEU A 94 19.08 0.78 -13.41
N ARG A 95 18.00 0.71 -14.19
CA ARG A 95 16.71 1.38 -14.01
C ARG A 95 15.81 0.77 -12.95
N ALA A 96 16.21 -0.34 -12.33
CA ALA A 96 15.67 -0.75 -11.03
C ALA A 96 15.82 0.37 -9.96
N ALA A 97 16.83 1.24 -10.10
CA ALA A 97 17.02 2.46 -9.30
C ALA A 97 16.06 3.61 -9.65
N SER A 98 15.19 3.46 -10.66
CA SER A 98 14.28 4.52 -11.13
C SER A 98 12.92 4.55 -10.42
N TRP A 99 12.65 3.61 -9.49
CA TRP A 99 11.55 3.77 -8.54
C TRP A 99 11.78 5.07 -7.75
N SER A 100 10.91 6.03 -7.99
CA SER A 100 11.02 7.39 -7.49
C SER A 100 10.04 7.56 -6.32
N LYS A 101 10.53 8.10 -5.21
CA LYS A 101 9.65 8.49 -4.10
C LYS A 101 8.76 9.65 -4.56
N MET A 102 7.47 9.38 -4.70
CA MET A 102 6.48 10.37 -5.09
C MET A 102 6.00 11.19 -3.88
N SER A 103 6.00 10.57 -2.70
CA SER A 103 5.77 11.23 -1.41
C SER A 103 6.50 10.47 -0.30
N ASN A 104 6.89 11.19 0.75
CA ASN A 104 7.54 10.64 1.93
C ASN A 104 7.23 11.50 3.16
N THR A 105 6.01 11.36 3.69
CA THR A 105 5.50 12.13 4.83
C THR A 105 4.80 11.20 5.82
N PRO A 106 4.53 11.66 7.05
CA PRO A 106 3.72 10.89 8.01
C PRO A 106 2.28 10.60 7.54
N LEU A 107 1.75 11.36 6.58
CA LEU A 107 0.40 11.19 6.01
C LEU A 107 0.37 10.30 4.76
N LEU A 108 1.49 10.23 4.03
CA LEU A 108 1.56 9.56 2.74
C LEU A 108 2.98 9.13 2.43
N ILE A 109 3.15 7.84 2.16
CA ILE A 109 4.31 7.28 1.48
C ILE A 109 3.87 6.76 0.10
N SER A 110 4.68 6.99 -0.93
CA SER A 110 4.38 6.46 -2.27
C SER A 110 5.63 6.38 -3.13
N GLU A 111 5.69 5.34 -3.96
CA GLU A 111 6.66 5.25 -5.04
C GLU A 111 5.97 4.93 -6.36
N ALA A 112 6.58 5.38 -7.44
CA ALA A 112 6.23 4.98 -8.78
C ALA A 112 7.48 4.78 -9.63
N HIS A 113 7.33 3.99 -10.67
CA HIS A 113 8.31 3.79 -11.72
C HIS A 113 7.67 4.24 -13.04
N LEU A 114 8.35 5.14 -13.76
CA LEU A 114 7.78 5.78 -14.95
C LEU A 114 8.14 5.06 -16.26
N GLU A 115 8.95 4.00 -16.21
CA GLU A 115 9.48 3.33 -17.41
C GLU A 115 9.48 1.79 -17.37
N ILE A 116 9.45 1.18 -16.18
CA ILE A 116 9.47 -0.26 -15.96
C ILE A 116 8.42 -0.61 -14.90
N THR A 117 8.04 -1.87 -14.87
CA THR A 117 7.02 -2.42 -14.01
C THR A 117 7.67 -3.42 -13.04
N ALA A 118 7.10 -3.56 -11.85
CA ALA A 118 7.40 -4.68 -10.95
C ALA A 118 6.34 -5.75 -11.12
N THR A 119 6.76 -7.01 -11.24
CA THR A 119 5.84 -8.16 -11.27
C THR A 119 6.01 -9.01 -10.02
N LEU A 120 4.92 -9.23 -9.30
CA LEU A 120 4.84 -10.17 -8.18
C LEU A 120 4.10 -11.42 -8.61
N GLN A 121 4.69 -12.60 -8.41
CA GLN A 121 3.97 -13.86 -8.53
C GLN A 121 2.94 -14.00 -7.39
N PRO A 122 1.93 -14.87 -7.53
CA PRO A 122 1.05 -15.24 -6.43
C PRO A 122 1.83 -15.64 -5.17
N GLY A 123 1.55 -14.99 -4.05
CA GLY A 123 2.21 -15.20 -2.76
C GLY A 123 3.55 -14.47 -2.58
N ASP A 124 4.07 -13.83 -3.62
CA ASP A 124 5.27 -12.99 -3.48
C ASP A 124 4.95 -11.73 -2.69
N PHE A 125 5.98 -11.19 -2.02
CA PHE A 125 5.82 -10.02 -1.16
C PHE A 125 6.95 -8.97 -1.27
N ILE A 126 6.58 -7.73 -0.96
CA ILE A 126 7.47 -6.58 -0.85
C ILE A 126 7.49 -6.06 0.57
N ASN A 127 8.65 -6.15 1.24
CA ASN A 127 8.84 -5.61 2.58
C ASN A 127 8.99 -4.08 2.53
N LEU A 128 8.11 -3.38 3.23
CA LEU A 128 8.10 -1.92 3.34
C LEU A 128 8.77 -1.41 4.62
N GLY A 129 9.33 -2.29 5.45
CA GLY A 129 9.93 -1.95 6.73
C GLY A 129 8.90 -1.56 7.79
N ALA A 130 9.40 -1.13 8.96
CA ALA A 130 8.60 -0.78 10.13
C ALA A 130 7.97 0.63 10.02
N ALA A 131 7.30 0.90 8.89
CA ALA A 131 6.74 2.20 8.55
C ALA A 131 5.36 2.47 9.18
N PHE A 132 4.74 1.45 9.76
CA PHE A 132 3.33 1.49 10.15
C PHE A 132 3.19 1.48 11.68
N PRO A 133 2.16 2.14 12.22
CA PRO A 133 1.80 1.96 13.62
C PRO A 133 1.37 0.50 13.81
N GLY A 134 2.15 -0.29 14.55
CA GLY A 134 1.93 -1.73 14.72
C GLY A 134 0.50 -2.05 15.18
N GLY A 135 -0.12 -3.04 14.53
CA GLY A 135 -1.40 -3.62 14.97
C GLY A 135 -2.69 -2.84 14.68
N THR A 136 -2.67 -1.67 14.01
CA THR A 136 -3.90 -0.95 13.63
C THR A 136 -3.96 -0.65 12.13
N ALA A 137 -4.81 -1.37 11.40
CA ALA A 137 -5.08 -1.15 9.98
C ALA A 137 -6.13 -0.05 9.70
N GLU A 138 -6.89 0.36 10.72
CA GLU A 138 -8.13 1.16 10.55
C GLU A 138 -7.91 2.59 10.02
N ASP A 139 -6.68 3.11 10.07
CA ASP A 139 -6.33 4.47 9.64
C ASP A 139 -5.64 4.51 8.26
N LEU A 140 -5.39 3.35 7.65
CA LEU A 140 -4.53 3.23 6.49
C LEU A 140 -5.33 2.89 5.23
N THR A 141 -4.99 3.56 4.14
CA THR A 141 -5.50 3.23 2.79
C THR A 141 -4.33 2.83 1.90
N PHE A 142 -4.37 1.62 1.34
CA PHE A 142 -3.37 1.12 0.40
C PHE A 142 -3.92 1.11 -1.03
N THR A 143 -3.24 1.79 -1.96
CA THR A 143 -3.63 1.80 -3.36
C THR A 143 -2.44 1.59 -4.28
N TYR A 144 -2.69 1.06 -5.48
CA TYR A 144 -1.67 0.76 -6.47
C TYR A 144 -2.23 0.87 -7.89
N VAL A 145 -1.33 0.95 -8.87
CA VAL A 145 -1.67 1.13 -10.28
C VAL A 145 -1.23 -0.09 -11.07
N ASN A 146 -2.16 -0.65 -11.85
CA ASN A 146 -1.83 -1.70 -12.81
C ASN A 146 -1.07 -1.10 -13.99
N SER A 147 0.12 -1.62 -14.31
CA SER A 147 0.94 -1.01 -15.37
C SER A 147 0.38 -1.19 -16.78
N ALA A 148 -0.41 -2.24 -17.01
CA ALA A 148 -0.95 -2.53 -18.33
C ALA A 148 -2.20 -1.70 -18.64
N THR A 149 -3.07 -1.52 -17.65
CA THR A 149 -4.35 -0.80 -17.82
C THR A 149 -4.32 0.63 -17.31
N LEU A 150 -3.32 1.00 -16.51
CA LEU A 150 -3.22 2.26 -15.76
C LEU A 150 -4.38 2.50 -14.79
N GLU A 151 -5.18 1.47 -14.52
CA GLU A 151 -6.26 1.52 -13.56
C GLU A 151 -5.69 1.49 -12.13
N SER A 152 -6.29 2.29 -11.25
CA SER A 152 -5.99 2.28 -9.83
C SER A 152 -6.88 1.31 -9.08
N TYR A 153 -6.26 0.53 -8.22
CA TYR A 153 -6.93 -0.43 -7.33
C TYR A 153 -6.68 -0.05 -5.88
N GLU A 154 -7.58 -0.48 -5.02
CA GLU A 154 -7.38 -0.50 -3.57
C GLU A 154 -7.06 -1.92 -3.12
N GLY A 155 -6.14 -2.03 -2.16
CA GLY A 155 -5.84 -3.28 -1.49
C GLY A 155 -6.29 -3.23 -0.05
N LEU A 156 -6.65 -4.38 0.51
CA LEU A 156 -6.99 -4.47 1.93
C LEU A 156 -5.74 -4.21 2.77
N VAL A 157 -5.91 -3.51 3.90
CA VAL A 157 -4.89 -3.41 4.94
C VAL A 157 -5.25 -4.40 6.05
N ILE A 158 -4.36 -5.36 6.29
CA ILE A 158 -4.61 -6.55 7.11
C ILE A 158 -3.58 -6.60 8.25
N PRO A 159 -3.99 -6.47 9.52
CA PRO A 159 -3.11 -6.78 10.64
C PRO A 159 -2.81 -8.28 10.65
N GLU A 160 -1.55 -8.69 10.81
CA GLU A 160 -1.20 -10.13 10.76
C GLU A 160 -1.94 -10.92 11.87
N PRO A 161 -2.81 -11.88 11.51
CA PRO A 161 -3.69 -12.56 12.47
C PRO A 161 -2.99 -13.64 13.32
N ALA A 162 -1.83 -14.12 12.90
CA ALA A 162 -1.13 -15.23 13.56
C ALA A 162 -0.63 -14.82 14.96
N THR A 163 -0.08 -13.62 15.10
CA THR A 163 0.44 -13.12 16.38
C THR A 163 -0.69 -12.78 17.35
N MET A 164 -1.78 -12.19 16.86
CA MET A 164 -2.99 -11.94 17.64
C MET A 164 -3.63 -13.24 18.16
N SER A 165 -3.66 -14.27 17.32
CA SER A 165 -4.19 -15.59 17.69
C SER A 165 -3.29 -16.30 18.71
N LEU A 166 -1.96 -16.24 18.53
CA LEU A 166 -0.98 -16.78 19.49
C LEU A 166 -0.99 -16.03 20.83
N LEU A 167 -1.13 -14.71 20.82
CA LEU A 167 -1.29 -13.89 22.02
C LEU A 167 -2.56 -14.27 22.78
N ALA A 168 -3.69 -14.39 22.07
CA ALA A 168 -4.97 -14.80 22.65
C ALA A 168 -4.90 -16.20 23.25
N LEU A 169 -4.34 -17.17 22.51
CA LEU A 169 -4.19 -18.55 22.97
C LEU A 169 -3.18 -18.67 24.13
N GLY A 170 -2.07 -17.95 24.07
CA GLY A 170 -1.08 -17.86 25.15
C GLY A 170 -1.65 -17.25 26.43
N GLY A 171 -2.47 -16.20 26.31
CA GLY A 171 -3.19 -15.59 27.42
C GLY A 171 -4.18 -16.56 28.08
N LEU A 172 -4.96 -17.30 27.29
CA LEU A 172 -5.86 -18.34 27.77
C LEU A 172 -5.12 -19.49 28.48
N ALA A 173 -3.96 -19.90 27.97
CA ALA A 173 -3.14 -20.95 28.59
C ALA A 173 -2.60 -20.52 29.98
N LEU A 174 -2.20 -19.25 30.13
CA LEU A 174 -1.72 -18.68 31.40
C LEU A 174 -2.84 -18.57 32.45
N ILE A 175 -4.05 -18.18 32.03
CA ILE A 175 -5.21 -18.10 32.93
C ILE A 175 -5.61 -19.51 33.42
N ARG A 176 -5.57 -20.51 32.54
CA ARG A 176 -5.89 -21.91 32.91
C ARG A 176 -4.89 -22.51 33.90
N ARG A 177 -3.61 -22.10 33.88
CA ARG A 177 -2.58 -22.59 34.80
C ARG A 177 -2.64 -21.95 36.20
N ARG A 178 -3.37 -20.84 36.35
CA ARG A 178 -3.56 -20.13 37.63
C ARG A 178 -4.85 -20.52 38.37
N ARG A 179 -5.67 -21.41 37.82
CA ARG A 179 -6.79 -22.07 38.50
C ARG A 179 -6.41 -23.50 38.85
#